data_AF-A0A529W5B0-F1
#
_entry.id   AF-A0A529W5B0-F1
#
_cell.length_a   1.000
_cell.length_b   1.000
_cell.length_c   1.000
_cell.angle_alpha   90.00
_cell.angle_beta   90.00
_cell.angle_gamma   90.00
#
_symmetry.space_group_name_H-M   'P 1'
#
loop_
_entity.id
_entity.type
_entity.pdbx_description
1 polymer ?
#
loop_
_entity_poly.entity_id
_entity_poly.type
_entity_poly.pdbx_seq_one_letter_code
_entity_poly.pdbx_strand_id
1 'polypeptide(L)'
;AVLAGKAQALDLVDAMVAAADDKISDEDVKVIERSACPTCGSCSGMFTANSMNCLTEALGLSLPGNGSTLATHADRKRLFVEAGHLAVDLALRYYEQDDETALPRSIASKGAFENAMALDIAMGGSTNTVLHILAAAHEGEVDFTMEDIDRLSRKVPVLCKVAPAKSDVHMEDVHRAGGIMAILGQLDQAGLINRDLPTVHTATLGEALDHWDIARTSAENVRDFFRAAPGGVPTQVAFSQDRRWDELDLDREKGVIRSAKTPFSKDGGLAVLKGNLALDGCIVKTAGVDESILKFTGPARVFESQDASVKAILSNEIKAGDVVVIRYEGPRGGPGMQEMLYP
;
A
#
# COMPACT_ATOMS: atom_id res chain seq x y z
N ALA A 1 21.54 -7.59 -0.19
CA ALA A 1 23.02 -7.58 -0.05
C ALA A 1 23.50 -8.86 0.62
N VAL A 2 24.82 -9.12 0.64
CA VAL A 2 25.42 -10.12 1.54
C VAL A 2 26.10 -9.36 2.68
N LEU A 3 25.53 -9.41 3.88
CA LEU A 3 26.08 -8.79 5.08
C LEU A 3 26.51 -9.90 6.04
N ALA A 4 27.75 -9.84 6.53
CA ALA A 4 28.33 -10.88 7.40
C ALA A 4 28.13 -12.33 6.88
N GLY A 5 28.16 -12.52 5.55
CA GLY A 5 27.98 -13.84 4.91
C GLY A 5 26.53 -14.31 4.77
N LYS A 6 25.53 -13.50 5.13
CA LYS A 6 24.11 -13.81 4.95
C LYS A 6 23.47 -12.91 3.89
N ALA A 7 22.69 -13.51 3.00
CA ALA A 7 21.86 -12.76 2.07
C ALA A 7 20.70 -12.12 2.84
N GLN A 8 20.55 -10.81 2.69
CA GLN A 8 19.49 -10.02 3.30
C GLN A 8 18.79 -9.19 2.23
N ALA A 9 17.46 -9.25 2.20
CA ALA A 9 16.63 -8.31 1.45
C ALA A 9 16.71 -6.94 2.15
N LEU A 10 16.89 -5.89 1.36
CA LEU A 10 17.06 -4.53 1.87
C LEU A 10 16.11 -3.60 1.14
N ASP A 11 15.63 -2.60 1.86
CA ASP A 11 14.93 -1.44 1.30
C ASP A 11 15.64 -0.12 1.63
N LEU A 12 15.05 1.00 1.21
CA LEU A 12 15.59 2.35 1.45
C LEU A 12 15.66 2.70 2.94
N VAL A 13 14.69 2.25 3.74
CA VAL A 13 14.62 2.55 5.18
C VAL A 13 15.73 1.83 5.92
N ASP A 14 16.05 0.59 5.52
CA ASP A 14 17.20 -0.14 6.08
C ASP A 14 18.51 0.64 5.94
N ALA A 15 18.73 1.31 4.79
CA ALA A 15 19.91 2.14 4.58
C ALA A 15 19.96 3.35 5.52
N MET A 16 18.81 4.00 5.75
CA MET A 16 18.71 5.16 6.64
C MET A 16 18.91 4.76 8.11
N VAL A 17 18.26 3.68 8.55
CA VAL A 17 18.40 3.15 9.91
C VAL A 17 19.84 2.71 10.14
N ALA A 18 20.45 2.01 9.18
CA ALA A 18 21.81 1.53 9.32
C ALA A 18 22.84 2.68 9.43
N ALA A 19 22.62 3.79 8.73
CA ALA A 19 23.49 4.97 8.81
C ALA A 19 23.40 5.70 10.16
N ALA A 20 22.34 5.48 10.94
CA ALA A 20 22.15 6.08 12.27
C ALA A 20 22.55 5.15 13.43
N ASP A 21 22.87 3.87 13.16
CA ASP A 21 23.29 2.92 14.19
C ASP A 21 24.83 2.88 14.28
N ASP A 22 25.38 3.45 15.37
CA ASP A 22 26.81 3.47 15.68
C ASP A 22 27.48 2.07 15.73
N LYS A 23 26.69 0.99 15.75
CA LYS A 23 27.19 -0.40 15.74
C LYS A 23 27.51 -0.91 14.34
N ILE A 24 27.05 -0.25 13.28
CA ILE A 24 27.25 -0.68 11.90
C ILE A 24 28.47 0.04 11.33
N SER A 25 29.36 -0.71 10.68
CA SER A 25 30.58 -0.14 10.13
C SER A 25 30.29 0.72 8.89
N ASP A 26 31.08 1.77 8.65
CA ASP A 26 31.00 2.59 7.42
C ASP A 26 31.08 1.75 6.13
N GLU A 27 31.80 0.63 6.17
CA GLU A 27 31.92 -0.27 5.02
C GLU A 27 30.62 -1.05 4.78
N ASP A 28 29.99 -1.56 5.85
CA ASP A 28 28.68 -2.21 5.75
C ASP A 28 27.59 -1.22 5.32
N VAL A 29 27.62 0.03 5.81
CA VAL A 29 26.70 1.10 5.39
C VAL A 29 26.80 1.34 3.88
N LYS A 30 28.01 1.42 3.31
CA LYS A 30 28.20 1.56 1.86
C LYS A 30 27.66 0.37 1.07
N VAL A 31 27.84 -0.84 1.60
CA VAL A 31 27.29 -2.06 0.96
C VAL A 31 25.76 -2.02 0.95
N ILE A 32 25.14 -1.59 2.06
CA ILE A 32 23.70 -1.42 2.18
C ILE A 32 23.21 -0.36 1.19
N GLU A 33 23.80 0.84 1.21
CA GLU A 33 23.46 1.96 0.33
C GLU A 33 23.47 1.54 -1.14
N ARG A 34 24.56 0.92 -1.61
CA ARG A 34 24.69 0.45 -2.99
C ARG A 34 23.65 -0.60 -3.38
N SER A 35 23.10 -1.32 -2.40
CA SER A 35 22.22 -2.46 -2.61
C SER A 35 20.74 -2.15 -2.36
N ALA A 36 20.41 -1.03 -1.73
CA ALA A 36 19.04 -0.69 -1.31
C ALA A 36 18.13 -0.31 -2.49
N CYS A 37 18.69 0.31 -3.53
CA CYS A 37 17.94 0.74 -4.72
C CYS A 37 18.55 0.18 -6.02
N PRO A 38 18.52 -1.14 -6.25
CA PRO A 38 19.26 -1.77 -7.35
C PRO A 38 18.57 -1.61 -8.71
N THR A 39 17.30 -1.20 -8.74
CA THR A 39 16.49 -1.16 -9.97
C THR A 39 15.70 0.13 -10.15
N CYS A 40 15.16 0.35 -11.35
CA CYS A 40 14.06 1.30 -11.53
C CYS A 40 12.78 0.82 -10.82
N GLY A 41 11.90 1.76 -10.45
CA GLY A 41 10.65 1.48 -9.75
C GLY A 41 10.42 2.40 -8.54
N SER A 42 9.24 2.27 -7.93
CA SER A 42 8.94 2.87 -6.61
C SER A 42 9.60 2.07 -5.48
N CYS A 43 9.50 2.58 -4.25
CA CYS A 43 9.89 1.85 -3.04
C CYS A 43 9.25 0.45 -3.01
N SER A 44 9.97 -0.56 -2.51
CA SER A 44 9.52 -1.97 -2.48
C SER A 44 8.49 -2.27 -1.38
N GLY A 45 8.47 -1.49 -0.30
CA GLY A 45 7.52 -1.61 0.80
C GLY A 45 6.14 -0.98 0.52
N MET A 46 5.19 -1.16 1.45
CA MET A 46 3.84 -0.57 1.39
C MET A 46 3.83 0.89 1.83
N PHE A 47 4.55 1.72 1.08
CA PHE A 47 4.54 3.18 1.19
C PHE A 47 3.49 3.78 0.26
N THR A 48 3.44 5.11 0.20
CA THR A 48 2.41 5.87 -0.54
C THR A 48 2.33 5.48 -2.01
N ALA A 49 3.47 5.33 -2.70
CA ALA A 49 3.49 4.97 -4.12
C ALA A 49 2.81 3.62 -4.39
N ASN A 50 3.20 2.58 -3.66
CA ASN A 50 2.62 1.26 -3.80
C ASN A 50 1.16 1.24 -3.35
N SER A 51 0.84 1.86 -2.21
CA SER A 51 -0.54 1.91 -1.70
C SER A 51 -1.47 2.55 -2.73
N MET A 52 -1.14 3.76 -3.23
CA MET A 52 -1.97 4.43 -4.23
C MET A 52 -2.11 3.62 -5.53
N ASN A 53 -1.05 2.97 -5.98
CA ASN A 53 -1.06 2.13 -7.18
C ASN A 53 -1.93 0.86 -7.02
N CYS A 54 -2.04 0.34 -5.79
CA CYS A 54 -2.94 -0.74 -5.43
C CYS A 54 -4.40 -0.25 -5.36
N LEU A 55 -4.61 0.95 -4.80
CA LEU A 55 -5.93 1.55 -4.67
C LEU A 55 -6.58 1.82 -6.04
N THR A 56 -5.82 2.14 -7.07
CA THR A 56 -6.40 2.34 -8.42
C THR A 56 -6.98 1.05 -9.02
N GLU A 57 -6.47 -0.14 -8.66
CA GLU A 57 -7.12 -1.41 -9.04
C GLU A 57 -8.48 -1.57 -8.35
N ALA A 58 -8.57 -1.26 -7.05
CA ALA A 58 -9.81 -1.36 -6.28
C ALA A 58 -10.85 -0.29 -6.63
N LEU A 59 -10.39 0.91 -7.03
CA LEU A 59 -11.24 1.94 -7.63
C LEU A 59 -11.79 1.52 -9.00
N GLY A 60 -11.28 0.43 -9.58
CA GLY A 60 -11.64 -0.03 -10.91
C GLY A 60 -11.00 0.79 -12.04
N LEU A 61 -10.03 1.66 -11.75
CA LEU A 61 -9.37 2.57 -12.70
C LEU A 61 -8.06 2.02 -13.27
N SER A 62 -7.66 0.79 -12.93
CA SER A 62 -6.42 0.18 -13.40
C SER A 62 -6.61 -1.29 -13.73
N LEU A 63 -5.73 -1.78 -14.60
CA LEU A 63 -5.68 -3.17 -14.98
C LEU A 63 -5.21 -4.05 -13.80
N PRO A 64 -5.71 -5.30 -13.70
CA PRO A 64 -5.25 -6.27 -12.73
C PRO A 64 -3.73 -6.46 -12.77
N GLY A 65 -3.08 -6.37 -11.62
CA GLY A 65 -1.63 -6.45 -11.48
C GLY A 65 -0.89 -5.11 -11.55
N ASN A 66 -1.57 -4.01 -11.86
CA ASN A 66 -0.96 -2.67 -11.87
C ASN A 66 -0.27 -2.29 -10.55
N GLY A 67 -0.81 -2.66 -9.41
CA GLY A 67 -0.27 -2.37 -8.08
C GLY A 67 0.88 -3.27 -7.65
N SER A 68 1.07 -4.44 -8.28
CA SER A 68 1.97 -5.48 -7.76
C SER A 68 3.01 -6.04 -8.74
N THR A 69 2.79 -5.94 -10.07
CA THR A 69 3.78 -6.43 -11.05
C THR A 69 5.06 -5.60 -10.99
N LEU A 70 6.21 -6.27 -10.89
CA LEU A 70 7.51 -5.63 -10.74
C LEU A 70 7.90 -4.77 -11.95
N ALA A 71 8.52 -3.61 -11.71
CA ALA A 71 8.85 -2.62 -12.75
C ALA A 71 9.78 -3.16 -13.86
N THR A 72 10.74 -4.00 -13.50
CA THR A 72 11.72 -4.56 -14.43
C THR A 72 11.21 -5.82 -15.15
N HIS A 73 10.10 -6.40 -14.72
CA HIS A 73 9.59 -7.65 -15.30
C HIS A 73 8.93 -7.41 -16.67
N ALA A 74 9.17 -8.30 -17.62
CA ALA A 74 8.68 -8.18 -19.00
C ALA A 74 7.15 -8.07 -19.07
N ASP A 75 6.41 -8.81 -18.23
CA ASP A 75 4.94 -8.77 -18.14
C ASP A 75 4.40 -7.37 -17.82
N ARG A 76 5.17 -6.50 -17.16
CA ARG A 76 4.76 -5.11 -16.89
C ARG A 76 4.51 -4.36 -18.19
N LYS A 77 5.25 -4.66 -19.27
CA LYS A 77 5.07 -4.04 -20.60
C LYS A 77 3.66 -4.29 -21.14
N ARG A 78 3.09 -5.47 -20.86
CA ARG A 78 1.75 -5.84 -21.29
C ARG A 78 0.72 -4.85 -20.78
N LEU A 79 0.80 -4.48 -19.50
CA LEU A 79 -0.12 -3.52 -18.87
C LEU A 79 -0.08 -2.15 -19.56
N PHE A 80 1.10 -1.69 -20.01
CA PHE A 80 1.23 -0.41 -20.71
C PHE A 80 0.55 -0.44 -22.09
N VAL A 81 0.75 -1.53 -22.84
CA VAL A 81 0.14 -1.69 -24.17
C VAL A 81 -1.37 -1.88 -24.05
N GLU A 82 -1.82 -2.73 -23.12
CA GLU A 82 -3.23 -2.97 -22.85
C GLU A 82 -3.95 -1.70 -22.39
N ALA A 83 -3.34 -0.89 -21.51
CA ALA A 83 -3.92 0.38 -21.09
C ALA A 83 -4.12 1.34 -22.28
N GLY A 84 -3.19 1.34 -23.25
CA GLY A 84 -3.31 2.13 -24.47
C GLY A 84 -4.51 1.74 -25.32
N HIS A 85 -4.72 0.45 -25.54
CA HIS A 85 -5.92 -0.04 -26.25
C HIS A 85 -7.19 0.23 -25.45
N LEU A 86 -7.18 -0.06 -24.15
CA LEU A 86 -8.34 0.07 -23.28
C LEU A 86 -8.85 1.51 -23.18
N ALA A 87 -7.95 2.49 -23.16
CA ALA A 87 -8.33 3.89 -23.17
C ALA A 87 -9.12 4.27 -24.43
N VAL A 88 -8.74 3.72 -25.60
CA VAL A 88 -9.48 3.91 -26.85
C VAL A 88 -10.83 3.18 -26.80
N ASP A 89 -10.84 1.93 -26.32
CA ASP A 89 -12.08 1.14 -26.21
C ASP A 89 -13.10 1.80 -25.29
N LEU A 90 -12.68 2.38 -24.16
CA LEU A 90 -13.55 3.14 -23.25
C LEU A 90 -14.14 4.38 -23.92
N ALA A 91 -13.34 5.09 -24.73
CA ALA A 91 -13.83 6.23 -25.49
C ALA A 91 -14.87 5.80 -26.54
N LEU A 92 -14.63 4.71 -27.26
CA LEU A 92 -15.58 4.17 -28.25
C LEU A 92 -16.88 3.70 -27.58
N ARG A 93 -16.80 3.01 -26.43
CA ARG A 93 -17.97 2.62 -25.63
C ARG A 93 -18.86 3.81 -25.30
N TYR A 94 -18.26 4.90 -24.81
CA TYR A 94 -19.04 6.08 -24.47
C TYR A 94 -19.57 6.82 -25.71
N TYR A 95 -18.71 7.16 -26.67
CA TYR A 95 -19.07 8.04 -27.79
C TYR A 95 -19.84 7.36 -28.93
N GLU A 96 -19.72 6.03 -29.09
CA GLU A 96 -20.37 5.29 -30.19
C GLU A 96 -21.44 4.30 -29.72
N GLN A 97 -21.41 3.89 -28.45
CA GLN A 97 -22.31 2.86 -27.91
C GLN A 97 -23.20 3.37 -26.78
N ASP A 98 -23.15 4.67 -26.47
CA ASP A 98 -23.91 5.33 -25.41
C ASP A 98 -23.73 4.68 -24.02
N ASP A 99 -22.55 4.12 -23.75
CA ASP A 99 -22.23 3.43 -22.50
C ASP A 99 -21.63 4.38 -21.46
N GLU A 100 -22.51 4.98 -20.63
CA GLU A 100 -22.11 5.86 -19.52
C GLU A 100 -21.31 5.13 -18.42
N THR A 101 -21.32 3.79 -18.38
CA THR A 101 -20.54 3.04 -17.39
C THR A 101 -19.03 3.12 -17.63
N ALA A 102 -18.61 3.54 -18.83
CA ALA A 102 -17.21 3.77 -19.18
C ALA A 102 -16.64 5.07 -18.61
N LEU A 103 -17.47 5.99 -18.08
CA LEU A 103 -17.02 7.27 -17.57
C LEU A 103 -16.26 7.12 -16.23
N PRO A 104 -15.19 7.91 -15.98
CA PRO A 104 -14.42 7.83 -14.75
C PRO A 104 -15.25 8.00 -13.47
N ARG A 105 -16.26 8.88 -13.46
CA ARG A 105 -17.15 9.10 -12.29
C ARG A 105 -18.17 7.96 -12.09
N SER A 106 -18.49 7.21 -13.15
CA SER A 106 -19.31 6.00 -13.06
C SER A 106 -18.52 4.83 -12.46
N ILE A 107 -17.24 4.70 -12.86
CA ILE A 107 -16.32 3.67 -12.37
C ILE A 107 -15.90 3.97 -10.93
N ALA A 108 -15.33 5.16 -10.69
CA ALA A 108 -14.86 5.62 -9.38
C ALA A 108 -16.03 6.19 -8.55
N SER A 109 -17.09 5.41 -8.40
CA SER A 109 -18.26 5.75 -7.58
C SER A 109 -17.97 5.65 -6.08
N LYS A 110 -18.89 6.13 -5.23
CA LYS A 110 -18.76 6.01 -3.75
C LYS A 110 -18.44 4.58 -3.31
N GLY A 111 -19.09 3.58 -3.91
CA GLY A 111 -18.82 2.18 -3.58
C GLY A 111 -17.42 1.71 -3.98
N ALA A 112 -16.84 2.29 -5.04
CA ALA A 112 -15.46 1.99 -5.45
C ALA A 112 -14.45 2.64 -4.49
N PHE A 113 -14.73 3.85 -4.01
CA PHE A 113 -13.97 4.50 -2.94
C PHE A 113 -14.01 3.68 -1.63
N GLU A 114 -15.17 3.11 -1.28
CA GLU A 114 -15.27 2.18 -0.15
C GLU A 114 -14.44 0.90 -0.36
N ASN A 115 -14.47 0.32 -1.57
CA ASN A 115 -13.64 -0.85 -1.91
C ASN A 115 -12.15 -0.53 -1.80
N ALA A 116 -11.72 0.63 -2.32
CA ALA A 116 -10.33 1.07 -2.26
C ALA A 116 -9.86 1.33 -0.82
N MET A 117 -10.72 1.91 0.02
CA MET A 117 -10.42 2.09 1.43
C MET A 117 -10.40 0.76 2.20
N ALA A 118 -11.30 -0.17 1.88
CA ALA A 118 -11.25 -1.52 2.45
C ALA A 118 -9.94 -2.24 2.08
N LEU A 119 -9.48 -2.11 0.83
CA LEU A 119 -8.18 -2.61 0.43
C LEU A 119 -7.04 -1.97 1.23
N ASP A 120 -7.02 -0.64 1.34
CA ASP A 120 -5.97 0.09 2.06
C ASP A 120 -5.85 -0.39 3.52
N ILE A 121 -6.98 -0.50 4.22
CA ILE A 121 -7.04 -0.96 5.61
C ILE A 121 -6.58 -2.42 5.73
N ALA A 122 -6.97 -3.27 4.77
CA ALA A 122 -6.61 -4.69 4.77
C ALA A 122 -5.11 -4.93 4.52
N MET A 123 -4.46 -4.03 3.79
CA MET A 123 -3.01 -4.06 3.53
C MET A 123 -2.20 -3.33 4.60
N GLY A 124 -2.86 -2.59 5.48
CA GLY A 124 -2.21 -1.60 6.34
C GLY A 124 -1.43 -0.61 5.48
N GLY A 125 -2.11 0.06 4.55
CA GLY A 125 -1.52 1.02 3.61
C GLY A 125 -0.85 2.22 4.28
N SER A 126 -0.33 3.13 3.46
CA SER A 126 0.20 4.41 3.93
C SER A 126 -0.93 5.29 4.44
N THR A 127 -0.77 5.97 5.58
CA THR A 127 -1.76 6.95 6.05
C THR A 127 -1.97 8.11 5.07
N ASN A 128 -1.02 8.36 4.15
CA ASN A 128 -1.16 9.38 3.11
C ASN A 128 -2.26 9.03 2.10
N THR A 129 -2.66 7.76 1.96
CA THR A 129 -3.77 7.39 1.08
C THR A 129 -5.07 8.02 1.54
N VAL A 130 -5.26 8.27 2.85
CA VAL A 130 -6.41 9.02 3.37
C VAL A 130 -6.47 10.42 2.77
N LEU A 131 -5.35 11.15 2.72
CA LEU A 131 -5.30 12.49 2.12
C LEU A 131 -5.61 12.43 0.62
N HIS A 132 -4.98 11.49 -0.10
CA HIS A 132 -5.13 11.38 -1.54
C HIS A 132 -6.53 10.93 -1.96
N ILE A 133 -7.12 9.98 -1.25
CA ILE A 133 -8.45 9.47 -1.59
C ILE A 133 -9.53 10.52 -1.26
N LEU A 134 -9.38 11.28 -0.16
CA LEU A 134 -10.30 12.38 0.13
C LEU A 134 -10.18 13.51 -0.90
N ALA A 135 -8.95 13.83 -1.34
CA ALA A 135 -8.74 14.80 -2.42
C ALA A 135 -9.35 14.31 -3.75
N ALA A 136 -9.14 13.04 -4.10
CA ALA A 136 -9.72 12.44 -5.31
C ALA A 136 -11.26 12.39 -5.25
N ALA A 137 -11.83 12.10 -4.08
CA ALA A 137 -13.27 12.13 -3.88
C ALA A 137 -13.83 13.55 -4.05
N HIS A 138 -13.14 14.55 -3.50
CA HIS A 138 -13.52 15.95 -3.65
C HIS A 138 -13.54 16.40 -5.12
N GLU A 139 -12.47 16.14 -5.87
CA GLU A 139 -12.38 16.47 -7.32
C GLU A 139 -13.37 15.65 -8.17
N GLY A 140 -13.64 14.42 -7.76
CA GLY A 140 -14.63 13.55 -8.37
C GLY A 140 -16.08 13.90 -8.04
N GLU A 141 -16.32 14.85 -7.12
CA GLU A 141 -17.64 15.16 -6.54
C GLU A 141 -18.31 13.92 -5.92
N VAL A 142 -17.51 13.03 -5.33
CA VAL A 142 -17.97 11.81 -4.67
C VAL A 142 -18.16 12.08 -3.18
N ASP A 143 -19.34 11.75 -2.67
CA ASP A 143 -19.66 11.84 -1.23
C ASP A 143 -18.92 10.75 -0.42
N PHE A 144 -17.63 10.94 -0.21
CA PHE A 144 -16.77 10.05 0.58
C PHE A 144 -15.96 10.87 1.58
N THR A 145 -16.07 10.50 2.87
CA THR A 145 -15.59 11.34 3.98
C THR A 145 -14.74 10.56 4.98
N MET A 146 -14.15 11.28 5.94
CA MET A 146 -13.46 10.67 7.09
C MET A 146 -14.38 9.76 7.93
N GLU A 147 -15.70 9.97 7.92
CA GLU A 147 -16.65 9.11 8.62
C GLU A 147 -16.80 7.74 7.94
N ASP A 148 -16.73 7.70 6.62
CA ASP A 148 -16.70 6.45 5.86
C ASP A 148 -15.45 5.64 6.17
N ILE A 149 -14.30 6.32 6.25
CA ILE A 149 -13.02 5.71 6.61
C ILE A 149 -13.09 5.12 8.03
N ASP A 150 -13.56 5.87 9.03
CA ASP A 150 -13.72 5.36 10.40
C ASP A 150 -14.66 4.15 10.48
N ARG A 151 -15.78 4.20 9.76
CA ARG A 151 -16.74 3.09 9.70
C ARG A 151 -16.11 1.83 9.12
N LEU A 152 -15.33 1.95 8.04
CA LEU A 152 -14.64 0.82 7.40
C LEU A 152 -13.51 0.28 8.28
N SER A 153 -12.76 1.16 8.94
CA SER A 153 -11.60 0.77 9.76
C SER A 153 -11.96 -0.08 10.98
N ARG A 154 -13.21 0.02 11.44
CA ARG A 154 -13.78 -0.82 12.51
C ARG A 154 -14.22 -2.22 12.07
N LYS A 155 -14.29 -2.49 10.76
CA LYS A 155 -14.86 -3.73 10.20
C LYS A 155 -13.87 -4.54 9.38
N VAL A 156 -12.93 -3.87 8.73
CA VAL A 156 -12.02 -4.50 7.78
C VAL A 156 -10.80 -5.06 8.52
N PRO A 157 -10.53 -6.38 8.44
CA PRO A 157 -9.36 -6.99 9.06
C PRO A 157 -8.08 -6.75 8.24
N VAL A 158 -6.91 -6.86 8.89
CA VAL A 158 -5.61 -6.81 8.20
C VAL A 158 -5.28 -8.18 7.60
N LEU A 159 -5.34 -8.28 6.27
CA LEU A 159 -5.12 -9.51 5.50
C LEU A 159 -3.69 -9.65 4.98
N CYS A 160 -2.98 -8.53 4.80
CA CYS A 160 -1.62 -8.52 4.30
C CYS A 160 -0.75 -7.55 5.11
N LYS A 161 0.46 -7.97 5.46
CA LYS A 161 1.49 -7.11 6.07
C LYS A 161 2.74 -7.16 5.21
N VAL A 162 3.18 -5.99 4.79
CA VAL A 162 4.37 -5.77 3.93
C VAL A 162 5.29 -4.80 4.67
N ALA A 163 6.58 -4.81 4.35
CA ALA A 163 7.54 -3.84 4.86
C ALA A 163 6.96 -2.41 4.78
N PRO A 164 7.06 -1.60 5.87
CA PRO A 164 7.85 -1.84 7.08
C PRO A 164 7.12 -2.67 8.17
N ALA A 165 5.82 -2.95 8.03
CA ALA A 165 5.05 -3.67 9.06
C ALA A 165 5.47 -5.14 9.24
N LYS A 166 6.10 -5.73 8.22
CA LYS A 166 6.72 -7.05 8.23
C LYS A 166 7.94 -7.02 7.30
N SER A 167 9.15 -7.00 7.87
CA SER A 167 10.40 -6.71 7.15
C SER A 167 10.83 -7.76 6.12
N ASP A 168 10.32 -8.99 6.23
CA ASP A 168 10.63 -10.10 5.31
C ASP A 168 9.64 -10.23 4.15
N VAL A 169 8.69 -9.30 3.99
CA VAL A 169 7.66 -9.33 2.92
C VAL A 169 7.66 -8.02 2.14
N HIS A 170 7.83 -8.11 0.83
CA HIS A 170 7.84 -6.97 -0.10
C HIS A 170 6.74 -7.10 -1.16
N MET A 171 6.59 -6.10 -2.03
CA MET A 171 5.54 -6.09 -3.05
C MET A 171 5.62 -7.29 -4.01
N GLU A 172 6.83 -7.79 -4.32
CA GLU A 172 6.99 -8.99 -5.14
C GLU A 172 6.40 -10.26 -4.51
N ASP A 173 6.39 -10.35 -3.18
CA ASP A 173 5.78 -11.47 -2.46
C ASP A 173 4.25 -11.36 -2.49
N VAL A 174 3.73 -10.14 -2.41
CA VAL A 174 2.28 -9.87 -2.60
C VAL A 174 1.88 -10.26 -4.01
N HIS A 175 2.68 -9.92 -5.02
CA HIS A 175 2.44 -10.32 -6.40
C HIS A 175 2.39 -11.85 -6.53
N ARG A 176 3.38 -12.57 -5.97
CA ARG A 176 3.43 -14.04 -5.93
C ARG A 176 2.21 -14.67 -5.24
N ALA A 177 1.60 -13.97 -4.28
CA ALA A 177 0.40 -14.42 -3.58
C ALA A 177 -0.92 -14.16 -4.33
N GLY A 178 -0.85 -13.60 -5.55
CA GLY A 178 -2.01 -13.26 -6.39
C GLY A 178 -2.34 -11.77 -6.43
N GLY A 179 -1.44 -10.93 -5.91
CA GLY A 179 -1.54 -9.48 -5.98
C GLY A 179 -2.81 -8.93 -5.34
N ILE A 180 -3.29 -7.81 -5.89
CA ILE A 180 -4.41 -7.05 -5.33
C ILE A 180 -5.73 -7.78 -5.48
N MET A 181 -5.91 -8.50 -6.59
CA MET A 181 -7.12 -9.30 -6.84
C MET A 181 -7.29 -10.44 -5.82
N ALA A 182 -6.20 -11.02 -5.31
CA ALA A 182 -6.30 -11.99 -4.22
C ALA A 182 -6.75 -11.33 -2.90
N ILE A 183 -6.29 -10.12 -2.58
CA ILE A 183 -6.72 -9.40 -1.37
C ILE A 183 -8.20 -9.02 -1.47
N LEU A 184 -8.60 -8.41 -2.59
CA LEU A 184 -9.99 -8.08 -2.87
C LEU A 184 -10.88 -9.33 -2.86
N GLY A 185 -10.39 -10.44 -3.40
CA GLY A 185 -11.09 -11.72 -3.38
C GLY A 185 -11.36 -12.26 -1.98
N GLN A 186 -10.43 -12.08 -1.03
CA GLN A 186 -10.63 -12.43 0.38
C GLN A 186 -11.59 -11.46 1.10
N LEU A 187 -11.56 -10.17 0.76
CA LEU A 187 -12.51 -9.18 1.29
C LEU A 187 -13.93 -9.42 0.75
N ASP A 188 -14.09 -9.79 -0.52
CA ASP A 188 -15.37 -10.17 -1.12
C ASP A 188 -15.97 -11.41 -0.44
N GLN A 189 -15.15 -12.43 -0.16
CA GLN A 189 -15.59 -13.59 0.62
C GLN A 189 -16.06 -13.23 2.05
N ALA A 190 -15.57 -12.13 2.60
CA ALA A 190 -16.01 -11.60 3.88
C ALA A 190 -17.22 -10.64 3.79
N GLY A 191 -17.74 -10.38 2.58
CA GLY A 191 -18.83 -9.44 2.35
C GLY A 191 -18.42 -7.97 2.53
N LEU A 192 -17.14 -7.65 2.33
CA LEU A 192 -16.57 -6.31 2.52
C LEU A 192 -16.31 -5.56 1.20
N ILE A 193 -16.74 -6.12 0.07
CA ILE A 193 -16.54 -5.55 -1.27
C ILE A 193 -17.89 -5.38 -1.98
N ASN A 194 -18.07 -4.22 -2.59
CA ASN A 194 -19.12 -3.93 -3.54
C ASN A 194 -18.73 -4.52 -4.91
N ARG A 195 -19.20 -5.74 -5.18
CA ARG A 195 -18.77 -6.53 -6.35
C ARG A 195 -19.43 -6.13 -7.67
N ASP A 196 -20.61 -5.52 -7.64
CA ASP A 196 -21.40 -5.22 -8.83
C ASP A 196 -21.00 -3.91 -9.54
N LEU A 197 -19.88 -3.29 -9.12
CA LEU A 197 -19.43 -2.00 -9.64
C LEU A 197 -18.60 -2.16 -10.92
N PRO A 198 -18.76 -1.29 -11.92
CA PRO A 198 -18.00 -1.35 -13.15
C PRO A 198 -16.51 -1.04 -12.93
N THR A 199 -15.66 -1.59 -13.79
CA THR A 199 -14.25 -1.24 -13.86
C THR A 199 -13.88 -0.85 -15.29
N VAL A 200 -12.66 -0.34 -15.49
CA VAL A 200 -12.15 -0.04 -16.82
C VAL A 200 -12.09 -1.27 -17.73
N HIS A 201 -11.99 -2.48 -17.17
CA HIS A 201 -11.61 -3.70 -17.91
C HIS A 201 -12.63 -4.84 -17.86
N THR A 202 -13.67 -4.72 -17.03
CA THR A 202 -14.76 -5.71 -16.87
C THR A 202 -16.07 -4.99 -16.53
N ALA A 203 -17.21 -5.66 -16.77
CA ALA A 203 -18.51 -5.07 -16.48
C ALA A 203 -18.75 -4.93 -14.97
N THR A 204 -18.18 -5.84 -14.17
CA THR A 204 -18.21 -5.75 -12.71
C THR A 204 -16.88 -6.16 -12.07
N LEU A 205 -16.56 -5.60 -10.90
CA LEU A 205 -15.43 -6.05 -10.09
C LEU A 205 -15.56 -7.54 -9.73
N GLY A 206 -16.77 -8.07 -9.54
CA GLY A 206 -17.03 -9.49 -9.31
C GLY A 206 -16.50 -10.37 -10.45
N GLU A 207 -16.75 -9.99 -11.71
CA GLU A 207 -16.20 -10.69 -12.87
C GLU A 207 -14.66 -10.62 -12.91
N ALA A 208 -14.09 -9.46 -12.57
CA ALA A 208 -12.63 -9.33 -12.45
C ALA A 208 -12.07 -10.29 -11.39
N LEU A 209 -12.69 -10.38 -10.21
CA LEU A 209 -12.27 -11.28 -9.15
C LEU A 209 -12.35 -12.74 -9.58
N ASP A 210 -13.44 -13.15 -10.21
CA ASP A 210 -13.63 -14.53 -10.63
C ASP A 210 -12.60 -14.96 -11.70
N HIS A 211 -12.12 -14.01 -12.51
CA HIS A 211 -11.07 -14.26 -13.49
C HIS A 211 -9.64 -14.17 -12.91
N TRP A 212 -9.35 -13.18 -12.06
CA TRP A 212 -7.99 -12.81 -11.65
C TRP A 212 -7.58 -13.31 -10.25
N ASP A 213 -8.52 -13.57 -9.34
CA ASP A 213 -8.19 -14.15 -8.04
C ASP A 213 -7.72 -15.60 -8.21
N ILE A 214 -6.44 -15.85 -7.96
CA ILE A 214 -5.81 -17.17 -8.11
C ILE A 214 -6.39 -18.25 -7.18
N ALA A 215 -7.23 -17.88 -6.20
CA ALA A 215 -8.01 -18.84 -5.41
C ALA A 215 -9.30 -19.30 -6.11
N ARG A 216 -9.77 -18.55 -7.12
CA ARG A 216 -11.01 -18.81 -7.88
C ARG A 216 -10.72 -19.34 -9.29
N THR A 217 -9.69 -18.80 -9.93
CA THR A 217 -9.34 -19.15 -11.31
C THR A 217 -8.37 -20.32 -11.42
N SER A 218 -8.57 -21.17 -12.42
CA SER A 218 -7.62 -22.18 -12.88
C SER A 218 -6.91 -21.78 -14.18
N ALA A 219 -7.09 -20.55 -14.66
CA ALA A 219 -6.52 -20.09 -15.92
C ALA A 219 -4.99 -19.98 -15.84
N GLU A 220 -4.27 -20.76 -16.65
CA GLU A 220 -2.81 -20.84 -16.58
C GLU A 220 -2.12 -19.51 -16.88
N ASN A 221 -2.66 -18.70 -17.80
CA ASN A 221 -2.12 -17.38 -18.13
C ASN A 221 -2.15 -16.42 -16.94
N VAL A 222 -3.20 -16.46 -16.11
CA VAL A 222 -3.31 -15.63 -14.90
C VAL A 222 -2.32 -16.12 -13.84
N ARG A 223 -2.25 -17.43 -13.63
CA ARG A 223 -1.32 -18.03 -12.66
C ARG A 223 0.13 -17.77 -13.07
N ASP A 224 0.46 -17.87 -14.36
CA ASP A 224 1.78 -17.56 -14.89
C ASP A 224 2.17 -16.10 -14.67
N PHE A 225 1.24 -15.17 -14.93
CA PHE A 225 1.44 -13.74 -14.69
C PHE A 225 1.85 -13.44 -13.24
N PHE A 226 1.12 -13.97 -12.26
CA PHE A 226 1.45 -13.76 -10.84
C PHE A 226 2.72 -14.48 -10.37
N ARG A 227 3.30 -15.38 -11.18
CA ARG A 227 4.63 -15.94 -10.89
C ARG A 227 5.76 -14.98 -11.26
N ALA A 228 5.51 -13.81 -11.85
CA ALA A 228 6.56 -12.83 -12.13
C ALA A 228 7.42 -12.55 -10.88
N ALA A 229 8.73 -12.74 -11.01
CA ALA A 229 9.69 -12.70 -9.91
C ALA A 229 10.74 -11.59 -10.12
N PRO A 230 11.43 -11.16 -9.04
CA PRO A 230 12.53 -10.21 -9.18
C PRO A 230 13.69 -10.81 -9.97
N GLY A 231 14.31 -9.99 -10.81
CA GLY A 231 15.45 -10.40 -11.64
C GLY A 231 16.71 -10.70 -10.83
N GLY A 232 16.82 -10.24 -9.58
CA GLY A 232 17.97 -10.49 -8.70
C GLY A 232 19.30 -9.87 -9.17
N VAL A 233 19.26 -8.98 -10.17
CA VAL A 233 20.42 -8.31 -10.75
C VAL A 233 20.11 -6.82 -10.88
N PRO A 234 21.03 -5.91 -10.52
CA PRO A 234 20.82 -4.47 -10.68
C PRO A 234 20.58 -4.07 -12.15
N THR A 235 19.57 -3.24 -12.39
CA THR A 235 19.22 -2.75 -13.73
C THR A 235 18.27 -1.55 -13.67
N GLN A 236 18.54 -0.51 -14.45
CA GLN A 236 17.64 0.64 -14.60
C GLN A 236 16.72 0.53 -15.82
N VAL A 237 16.85 -0.56 -16.60
CA VAL A 237 16.07 -0.78 -17.81
C VAL A 237 14.76 -1.46 -17.45
N ALA A 238 13.63 -0.82 -17.78
CA ALA A 238 12.32 -1.44 -17.61
C ALA A 238 12.16 -2.66 -18.53
N PHE A 239 11.37 -3.65 -18.09
CA PHE A 239 11.07 -4.87 -18.87
C PHE A 239 12.29 -5.72 -19.25
N SER A 240 13.40 -5.61 -18.52
CA SER A 240 14.68 -6.21 -18.89
C SER A 240 14.84 -7.68 -18.48
N GLN A 241 13.85 -8.27 -17.80
CA GLN A 241 13.94 -9.63 -17.27
C GLN A 241 12.55 -10.28 -17.19
N ASP A 242 12.48 -11.61 -17.22
CA ASP A 242 11.25 -12.41 -17.26
C ASP A 242 11.29 -13.60 -16.27
N ARG A 243 12.04 -13.47 -15.18
CA ARG A 243 12.16 -14.53 -14.17
C ARG A 243 10.81 -14.78 -13.52
N ARG A 244 10.56 -16.04 -13.23
CA ARG A 244 9.36 -16.48 -12.52
C ARG A 244 9.70 -17.27 -11.27
N TRP A 245 8.83 -17.18 -10.28
CA TRP A 245 8.80 -18.10 -9.14
C TRP A 245 8.38 -19.48 -9.63
N ASP A 246 8.90 -20.53 -9.00
CA ASP A 246 8.49 -21.90 -9.33
C ASP A 246 7.01 -22.13 -8.97
N GLU A 247 6.59 -21.60 -7.82
CA GLU A 247 5.24 -21.77 -7.26
C GLU A 247 4.65 -20.44 -6.77
N LEU A 248 3.32 -20.36 -6.77
CA LEU A 248 2.56 -19.25 -6.19
C LEU A 248 2.37 -19.45 -4.69
N ASP A 249 2.21 -18.35 -3.95
CA ASP A 249 1.79 -18.41 -2.54
C ASP A 249 0.25 -18.50 -2.46
N LEU A 250 -0.24 -19.73 -2.22
CA LEU A 250 -1.66 -20.05 -2.08
C LEU A 250 -2.10 -20.19 -0.61
N ASP A 251 -1.21 -20.02 0.35
CA ASP A 251 -1.51 -20.23 1.76
C ASP A 251 -2.28 -19.03 2.33
N ARG A 252 -3.59 -19.20 2.53
CA ARG A 252 -4.48 -18.17 3.10
C ARG A 252 -4.55 -18.19 4.63
N GLU A 253 -3.73 -18.98 5.31
CA GLU A 253 -3.64 -19.00 6.78
C GLU A 253 -2.34 -18.38 7.29
N LYS A 254 -1.21 -18.72 6.68
CA LYS A 254 0.12 -18.30 7.13
C LYS A 254 0.92 -17.55 6.07
N GLY A 255 0.48 -17.58 4.82
CA GLY A 255 1.12 -16.90 3.70
C GLY A 255 1.04 -15.37 3.77
N VAL A 256 1.45 -14.74 2.68
CA VAL A 256 1.57 -13.28 2.53
C VAL A 256 0.20 -12.61 2.54
N ILE A 257 -0.79 -13.21 1.87
CA ILE A 257 -2.19 -12.76 1.86
C ILE A 257 -3.01 -13.81 2.60
N ARG A 258 -3.65 -13.40 3.71
CA ARG A 258 -4.46 -14.26 4.55
C ARG A 258 -5.96 -14.08 4.32
N SER A 259 -6.72 -15.09 4.70
CA SER A 259 -8.18 -15.03 4.70
C SER A 259 -8.71 -14.18 5.86
N ALA A 260 -9.93 -13.68 5.73
CA ALA A 260 -10.61 -12.99 6.82
C ALA A 260 -10.90 -13.88 8.05
N LYS A 261 -10.77 -15.21 7.93
CA LYS A 261 -10.88 -16.15 9.07
C LYS A 261 -9.61 -16.21 9.90
N THR A 262 -8.47 -15.98 9.27
CA THR A 262 -7.11 -16.07 9.84
C THR A 262 -6.30 -14.80 9.57
N PRO A 263 -6.86 -13.59 9.79
CA PRO A 263 -6.16 -12.35 9.46
C PRO A 263 -4.97 -12.14 10.39
N PHE A 264 -4.06 -11.23 10.02
CA PHE A 264 -3.00 -10.79 10.93
C PHE A 264 -3.57 -10.04 12.14
N SER A 265 -4.63 -9.26 11.92
CA SER A 265 -5.39 -8.57 12.97
C SER A 265 -6.86 -8.52 12.56
N LYS A 266 -7.75 -8.74 13.53
CA LYS A 266 -9.20 -8.55 13.32
C LYS A 266 -9.59 -7.08 13.33
N ASP A 267 -8.85 -6.26 14.07
CA ASP A 267 -8.99 -4.82 14.05
C ASP A 267 -8.24 -4.26 12.84
N GLY A 268 -8.82 -3.27 12.16
CA GLY A 268 -8.26 -2.70 10.93
C GLY A 268 -6.91 -2.03 11.12
N GLY A 269 -6.14 -1.93 10.04
CA GLY A 269 -4.77 -1.40 10.04
C GLY A 269 -4.65 0.11 10.16
N LEU A 270 -5.78 0.82 10.26
CA LEU A 270 -5.89 2.27 10.36
C LEU A 270 -6.98 2.62 11.37
N ALA A 271 -6.84 3.74 12.08
CA ALA A 271 -7.87 4.27 12.94
C ALA A 271 -7.99 5.79 12.80
N VAL A 272 -9.24 6.27 12.88
CA VAL A 272 -9.57 7.68 13.00
C VAL A 272 -9.78 8.00 14.48
N LEU A 273 -9.00 8.94 15.02
CA LEU A 273 -9.11 9.38 16.40
C LEU A 273 -9.71 10.78 16.46
N LYS A 274 -10.59 11.03 17.44
CA LYS A 274 -11.17 12.34 17.73
C LYS A 274 -11.04 12.64 19.22
N GLY A 275 -10.92 13.91 19.56
CA GLY A 275 -10.83 14.36 20.94
C GLY A 275 -10.53 15.85 21.04
N ASN A 276 -10.29 16.34 22.25
CA ASN A 276 -9.98 17.76 22.49
C ASN A 276 -8.68 18.25 21.80
N LEU A 277 -7.77 17.35 21.43
CA LEU A 277 -6.55 17.68 20.67
C LEU A 277 -6.74 17.59 19.15
N ALA A 278 -7.71 16.81 18.68
CA ALA A 278 -7.98 16.56 17.26
C ALA A 278 -9.48 16.64 17.03
N LEU A 279 -10.01 17.87 17.02
CA LEU A 279 -11.45 18.14 16.92
C LEU A 279 -12.03 17.64 15.60
N ASP A 280 -11.30 17.92 14.50
CA ASP A 280 -11.66 17.49 13.14
C ASP A 280 -11.12 16.08 12.79
N GLY A 281 -10.47 15.44 13.76
CA GLY A 281 -9.91 14.10 13.66
C GLY A 281 -8.44 14.03 13.29
N CYS A 282 -7.82 12.89 13.59
CA CYS A 282 -6.49 12.53 13.13
C CYS A 282 -6.42 11.04 12.78
N ILE A 283 -5.37 10.64 12.08
CA ILE A 283 -5.17 9.27 11.60
C ILE A 283 -3.99 8.64 12.34
N VAL A 284 -4.13 7.36 12.68
CA VAL A 284 -3.03 6.51 13.12
C VAL A 284 -3.08 5.18 12.38
N LYS A 285 -1.91 4.68 11.97
CA LYS A 285 -1.76 3.33 11.41
C LYS A 285 -1.59 2.33 12.54
N THR A 286 -2.70 1.79 13.03
CA THR A 286 -2.73 0.80 14.12
C THR A 286 -1.93 -0.46 13.79
N ALA A 287 -1.81 -0.85 12.51
CA ALA A 287 -1.00 -2.01 12.10
C ALA A 287 0.51 -1.88 12.41
N GLY A 288 1.00 -0.65 12.61
CA GLY A 288 2.39 -0.35 12.97
C GLY A 288 2.59 0.10 14.41
N VAL A 289 1.54 0.09 15.25
CA VAL A 289 1.61 0.48 16.66
C VAL A 289 1.80 -0.77 17.52
N ASP A 290 2.74 -0.72 18.47
CA ASP A 290 2.93 -1.80 19.43
C ASP A 290 1.71 -1.97 20.34
N GLU A 291 1.30 -3.22 20.59
CA GLU A 291 0.08 -3.52 21.37
C GLU A 291 0.12 -2.92 22.78
N SER A 292 1.31 -2.79 23.39
CA SER A 292 1.47 -2.24 24.73
C SER A 292 1.16 -0.75 24.83
N ILE A 293 1.13 -0.02 23.71
CA ILE A 293 0.90 1.43 23.66
C ILE A 293 -0.39 1.83 22.93
N LEU A 294 -1.28 0.89 22.61
CA LEU A 294 -2.62 1.19 22.08
C LEU A 294 -3.44 2.09 23.03
N LYS A 295 -3.13 2.05 24.32
CA LYS A 295 -3.56 3.05 25.32
C LYS A 295 -2.32 3.65 25.96
N PHE A 296 -2.05 4.91 25.65
CA PHE A 296 -0.87 5.61 26.14
C PHE A 296 -1.25 6.89 26.87
N THR A 297 -0.54 7.22 27.95
CA THR A 297 -0.71 8.47 28.69
C THR A 297 0.63 8.87 29.28
N GLY A 298 0.99 10.13 29.12
CA GLY A 298 2.29 10.65 29.51
C GLY A 298 2.34 12.17 29.52
N PRO A 299 3.39 12.76 30.11
CA PRO A 299 3.60 14.21 30.05
C PRO A 299 3.92 14.64 28.62
N ALA A 300 3.32 15.74 28.17
CA ALA A 300 3.57 16.29 26.84
C ALA A 300 4.94 17.01 26.77
N ARG A 301 5.73 16.67 25.76
CA ARG A 301 6.97 17.35 25.37
C ARG A 301 6.71 18.04 24.04
N VAL A 302 6.50 19.36 24.07
CA VAL A 302 6.03 20.13 22.92
C VAL A 302 7.21 20.77 22.17
N PHE A 303 7.21 20.60 20.85
CA PHE A 303 8.20 21.14 19.92
C PHE A 303 7.51 21.92 18.80
N GLU A 304 8.17 22.99 18.37
CA GLU A 304 7.67 23.91 17.34
C GLU A 304 8.19 23.59 15.93
N SER A 305 9.06 22.59 15.81
CA SER A 305 9.60 22.11 14.55
C SER A 305 10.16 20.69 14.69
N GLN A 306 10.25 19.98 13.57
CA GLN A 306 10.94 18.71 13.44
C GLN A 306 12.40 18.79 13.94
N ASP A 307 13.15 19.83 13.55
CA ASP A 307 14.55 19.99 13.95
C ASP A 307 14.72 20.05 15.47
N ALA A 308 13.80 20.74 16.17
CA ALA A 308 13.82 20.85 17.62
C ALA A 308 13.52 19.50 18.29
N SER A 309 12.58 18.72 17.77
CA SER A 309 12.28 17.39 18.30
C SER A 309 13.42 16.40 18.05
N VAL A 310 14.00 16.39 16.85
CA VAL A 310 15.15 15.54 16.51
C VAL A 310 16.33 15.85 17.42
N LYS A 311 16.65 17.13 17.63
CA LYS A 311 17.73 17.52 18.54
C LYS A 311 17.48 17.03 19.98
N ALA A 312 16.25 17.14 20.48
CA ALA A 312 15.90 16.67 21.82
C ALA A 312 15.98 15.14 21.96
N ILE A 313 15.56 14.40 20.91
CA ILE A 313 15.68 12.93 20.85
C ILE A 313 17.15 12.52 20.87
N LEU A 314 17.96 13.06 19.96
CA LEU A 314 19.39 12.74 19.84
C LEU A 314 20.21 13.18 21.07
N SER A 315 19.76 14.21 21.78
CA SER A 315 20.40 14.68 23.02
C SER A 315 19.93 13.93 24.27
N ASN A 316 19.12 12.87 24.13
CA ASN A 316 18.52 12.08 25.22
C ASN A 316 17.69 12.93 26.21
N GLU A 317 17.04 13.99 25.72
CA GLU A 317 16.15 14.84 26.54
C GLU A 317 14.72 14.25 26.66
N ILE A 318 14.36 13.34 25.75
CA ILE A 318 13.10 12.59 25.77
C ILE A 318 13.26 11.32 26.58
N LYS A 319 12.27 11.00 27.42
CA LYS A 319 12.27 9.81 28.27
C LYS A 319 11.13 8.86 27.88
N ALA A 320 11.33 7.57 28.15
CA ALA A 320 10.26 6.59 28.02
C ALA A 320 9.04 7.03 28.86
N GLY A 321 7.86 7.05 28.23
CA GLY A 321 6.63 7.56 28.84
C GLY A 321 6.27 9.00 28.46
N ASP A 322 7.15 9.75 27.81
CA ASP A 322 6.81 11.08 27.28
C ASP A 322 5.89 10.99 26.05
N VAL A 323 4.99 11.97 25.89
CA VAL A 323 4.22 12.19 24.65
C VAL A 323 4.90 13.32 23.87
N VAL A 324 5.62 12.98 22.81
CA VAL A 324 6.24 13.98 21.93
C VAL A 324 5.18 14.61 21.04
N VAL A 325 5.04 15.93 21.11
CA VAL A 325 4.07 16.72 20.32
C VAL A 325 4.84 17.70 19.46
N ILE A 326 4.85 17.48 18.14
CA ILE A 326 5.45 18.39 17.17
C ILE A 326 4.32 19.16 16.51
N ARG A 327 4.33 20.49 16.64
CA ARG A 327 3.31 21.37 16.05
C ARG A 327 3.90 22.28 14.99
N TYR A 328 3.02 22.98 14.29
CA TYR A 328 3.34 23.81 13.13
C TYR A 328 3.90 23.07 11.92
N GLU A 329 3.70 21.75 11.83
CA GLU A 329 4.14 20.94 10.66
C GLU A 329 3.00 20.61 9.67
N GLY A 330 1.83 21.22 9.85
CA GLY A 330 0.69 21.04 8.94
C GLY A 330 0.84 21.80 7.61
N PRO A 331 -0.15 21.73 6.70
CA PRO A 331 -0.06 22.29 5.35
C PRO A 331 0.37 23.76 5.27
N ARG A 332 -0.04 24.57 6.24
CA ARG A 332 0.28 26.00 6.32
C ARG A 332 1.42 26.33 7.27
N GLY A 333 1.62 25.51 8.31
CA GLY A 333 2.64 25.76 9.32
C GLY A 333 4.04 25.43 8.81
N GLY A 334 4.16 24.24 8.19
CA GLY A 334 5.44 23.63 7.81
C GLY A 334 6.21 24.44 6.77
N PRO A 335 5.63 24.85 5.62
CA PRO A 335 4.40 24.46 4.92
C PRO A 335 4.50 23.12 4.15
N GLY A 336 3.42 22.73 3.47
CA GLY A 336 3.41 21.54 2.59
C GLY A 336 3.15 20.21 3.29
N MET A 337 2.98 20.21 4.62
CA MET A 337 2.71 19.02 5.44
C MET A 337 3.77 17.92 5.21
N GLN A 338 4.99 18.20 5.66
CA GLN A 338 6.15 17.35 5.39
C GLN A 338 6.01 15.96 6.04
N GLU A 339 6.46 14.93 5.33
CA GLU A 339 6.58 13.58 5.88
C GLU A 339 7.85 13.52 6.75
N MET A 340 7.66 13.60 8.07
CA MET A 340 8.75 13.61 9.05
C MET A 340 9.20 12.17 9.35
N LEU A 341 10.30 11.73 8.74
CA LEU A 341 10.87 10.38 8.93
C LEU A 341 11.94 10.30 10.04
N TYR A 342 12.51 11.45 10.43
CA TYR A 342 13.65 11.51 11.35
C TYR A 342 13.33 11.42 12.85
N PRO A 343 12.25 12.05 13.37
CA PRO A 343 11.84 11.86 14.76
C PRO A 343 11.39 10.41 15.02
#